data_AF-A0A328HFC8-F1
#
_entry.id   AF-A0A328HFC8-F1
#
_cell.length_a   1.000
_cell.length_b   1.000
_cell.length_c   1.000
_cell.angle_alpha   90.00
_cell.angle_beta   90.00
_cell.angle_gamma   90.00
#
_symmetry.space_group_name_H-M   'P 1'
#
loop_
_entity.id
_entity.type
_entity.pdbx_description
1 polymer ?
#
loop_
_entity_poly.entity_id
_entity_poly.type
_entity_poly.pdbx_seq_one_letter_code
_entity_poly.pdbx_strand_id
1 'polypeptide(L)'
;MCGNFASVSCGTWLGFWSGAIGAVVAAFVGGLVALMVVRLTNGHQKKLAAQARVLGALADFQAALSEMPRRYADGKESIQRLVIQADAASNRITMDIDDFPLAEELSLWPLDLGVLAVRAGRLHSDGHAERSHEVWALLRRALGTLIGTTQQWAKTPAKRRTHWAKDLRAVRTKLKDEVDATLA
;
A
#
# COMPACT_ATOMS: atom_id res chain seq x y z
N MET A 1 37.24 8.20 75.53
CA MET A 1 37.32 9.63 75.17
C MET A 1 36.93 9.78 73.72
N CYS A 2 36.03 10.72 73.44
CA CYS A 2 35.46 11.11 72.15
C CYS A 2 36.53 11.20 71.04
N GLY A 3 36.34 10.77 69.79
CA GLY A 3 35.15 10.83 68.95
C GLY A 3 35.41 11.86 67.85
N ASN A 4 36.04 11.45 66.74
CA ASN A 4 36.22 12.29 65.55
C ASN A 4 36.02 11.44 64.28
N PHE A 5 34.77 11.03 64.08
CA PHE A 5 34.25 10.40 62.86
C PHE A 5 33.78 11.45 61.83
N ALA A 6 34.32 12.67 61.90
CA ALA A 6 33.82 13.84 61.17
C ALA A 6 34.92 14.59 60.38
N SER A 7 35.90 13.87 59.84
CA SER A 7 36.80 14.41 58.81
C SER A 7 36.75 13.57 57.52
N VAL A 8 35.54 13.26 57.06
CA VAL A 8 35.34 13.08 55.62
C VAL A 8 35.65 14.44 55.02
N SER A 9 36.83 14.54 54.40
CA SER A 9 37.37 15.79 53.89
C SER A 9 36.34 16.47 52.99
N CYS A 10 36.22 17.79 53.13
CA CYS A 10 35.33 18.61 52.31
C CYS A 10 35.57 18.38 50.80
N GLY A 11 36.79 17.97 50.41
CA GLY A 11 37.16 17.57 49.06
C GLY A 11 36.60 16.22 48.59
N THR A 12 36.49 15.21 49.46
CA THR A 12 35.92 13.90 49.10
C THR A 12 34.40 13.97 48.95
N TRP A 13 33.73 14.81 49.75
CA TRP A 13 32.29 15.06 49.63
C TRP A 13 31.95 15.82 48.34
N LEU A 14 32.68 16.89 48.02
CA LEU A 14 32.53 17.61 46.75
C LEU A 14 32.84 16.73 45.51
N GLY A 15 33.84 15.85 45.60
CA GLY A 15 34.15 14.86 44.56
C GLY A 15 33.09 13.77 44.38
N PHE A 16 32.45 13.35 45.48
CA PHE A 16 31.32 12.42 45.44
C PHE A 16 30.10 13.05 44.76
N TRP A 17 29.79 14.32 45.07
CA TRP A 17 28.68 15.03 44.42
C TRP A 17 28.97 15.34 42.94
N SER A 18 30.19 15.72 42.57
CA SER A 18 30.53 15.95 41.16
C SER A 18 30.52 14.66 40.33
N GLY A 19 30.97 13.54 40.90
CA GLY A 19 30.91 12.22 40.27
C GLY A 19 29.48 11.66 40.18
N ALA A 20 28.68 11.79 41.25
CA ALA A 20 27.29 11.34 41.27
C ALA A 20 26.41 12.17 40.34
N ILE A 21 26.56 13.50 40.32
CA ILE A 21 25.85 14.37 39.38
C ILE A 21 26.29 14.07 37.95
N GLY A 22 27.58 13.84 37.69
CA GLY A 22 28.09 13.44 36.39
C GLY A 22 27.51 12.12 35.89
N ALA A 23 27.40 11.11 36.77
CA ALA A 23 26.80 9.82 36.43
C ALA A 23 25.28 9.92 36.19
N VAL A 24 24.57 10.75 36.97
CA VAL A 24 23.13 11.00 36.77
C VAL A 24 22.89 11.73 35.46
N VAL A 25 23.65 12.80 35.16
CA VAL A 25 23.53 13.54 33.89
C VAL A 25 23.85 12.63 32.70
N ALA A 26 24.90 11.81 32.79
CA ALA A 26 25.23 10.83 31.75
C ALA A 26 24.12 9.77 31.56
N ALA A 27 23.49 9.30 32.64
CA ALA A 27 22.38 8.36 32.58
C ALA A 27 21.11 8.98 31.96
N PHE A 28 20.81 10.26 32.26
CA PHE A 28 19.68 10.96 31.66
C PHE A 28 19.90 11.24 30.17
N VAL A 29 21.08 11.72 29.79
CA VAL A 29 21.41 11.99 28.38
C VAL A 29 21.47 10.68 27.58
N GLY A 30 22.14 9.66 28.12
CA GLY A 30 22.21 8.32 27.51
C GLY A 30 20.83 7.67 27.37
N GLY A 31 19.99 7.76 28.42
CA GLY A 31 18.62 7.23 28.42
C GLY A 31 17.70 7.94 27.43
N LEU A 32 17.79 9.28 27.32
CA LEU A 32 16.99 10.06 26.36
C LEU A 32 17.39 9.77 24.91
N VAL A 33 18.69 9.68 24.62
CA VAL A 33 19.18 9.33 23.27
C VAL A 33 18.77 7.90 22.92
N ALA A 34 18.89 6.95 23.85
CA ALA A 34 18.45 5.57 23.63
C ALA A 34 16.94 5.49 23.35
N LEU A 35 16.11 6.20 24.13
CA LEU A 35 14.66 6.26 23.89
C LEU A 35 14.33 6.92 22.55
N MET A 36 15.06 7.96 22.15
CA MET A 36 14.88 8.63 20.86
C MET A 36 15.23 7.71 19.69
N VAL A 37 16.36 6.99 19.76
CA VAL A 37 16.77 6.00 18.74
C VAL A 37 15.75 4.87 18.66
N VAL A 38 15.29 4.32 19.79
CA VAL A 38 14.26 3.26 19.80
C VAL A 38 12.96 3.75 19.19
N ARG A 39 12.51 4.98 19.49
CA ARG A 39 11.32 5.57 18.86
C ARG A 39 11.49 5.78 17.36
N LEU A 40 12.64 6.26 16.92
CA LEU A 40 12.96 6.46 15.51
C LEU A 40 13.03 5.13 14.75
N THR A 41 13.70 4.12 15.31
CA THR A 41 13.81 2.77 14.72
C THR A 41 12.46 2.08 14.68
N ASN A 42 11.68 2.12 15.76
CA ASN A 42 10.31 1.58 15.78
C ASN A 42 9.41 2.30 14.77
N GLY A 43 9.55 3.62 14.64
CA GLY A 43 8.82 4.40 13.64
C GLY A 43 9.20 4.01 12.21
N HIS A 44 10.49 3.80 11.95
CA HIS A 44 11.00 3.39 10.64
C HIS A 44 10.55 1.97 10.27
N GLN A 45 10.62 1.02 11.21
CA GLN A 45 10.15 -0.35 11.01
C GLN A 45 8.64 -0.41 10.72
N LYS A 46 7.83 0.39 11.43
CA LYS A 46 6.38 0.48 11.14
C LYS A 46 6.10 0.97 9.73
N LYS A 47 6.83 1.99 9.26
CA LYS A 47 6.68 2.52 7.89
C LYS A 47 7.08 1.48 6.83
N LEU A 48 8.20 0.79 7.03
CA LEU A 48 8.63 -0.28 6.14
C LEU A 48 7.64 -1.44 6.11
N ALA A 49 7.09 -1.84 7.26
CA ALA A 49 6.08 -2.89 7.35
C ALA A 49 4.78 -2.50 6.65
N ALA A 50 4.31 -1.26 6.81
CA ALA A 50 3.15 -0.75 6.07
C ALA A 50 3.40 -0.76 4.56
N GLN A 51 4.58 -0.28 4.11
CA GLN A 51 4.93 -0.29 2.68
C GLN A 51 5.00 -1.71 2.11
N ALA A 52 5.58 -2.67 2.86
CA ALA A 52 5.63 -4.07 2.43
C ALA A 52 4.23 -4.70 2.33
N ARG A 53 3.32 -4.40 3.27
CA ARG A 53 1.91 -4.86 3.22
C ARG A 53 1.18 -4.29 2.00
N VAL A 54 1.33 -3.00 1.72
CA VAL A 54 0.73 -2.36 0.53
C VAL A 54 1.29 -2.99 -0.76
N LEU A 55 2.59 -3.22 -0.84
CA LEU A 55 3.21 -3.88 -2.01
C LEU A 55 2.71 -5.32 -2.20
N GLY A 56 2.58 -6.09 -1.12
CA GLY A 56 2.01 -7.44 -1.17
C GLY A 56 0.55 -7.43 -1.62
N ALA A 57 -0.26 -6.52 -1.08
CA ALA A 57 -1.66 -6.37 -1.49
C ALA A 57 -1.80 -5.90 -2.95
N LEU A 58 -0.90 -5.01 -3.43
CA LEU A 58 -0.83 -4.63 -4.84
C LEU A 58 -0.47 -5.83 -5.73
N ALA A 59 0.46 -6.69 -5.32
CA ALA A 59 0.80 -7.89 -6.07
C ALA A 59 -0.40 -8.86 -6.16
N ASP A 60 -1.10 -9.10 -5.05
CA ASP A 60 -2.31 -9.93 -5.01
C ASP A 60 -3.41 -9.36 -5.91
N PHE A 61 -3.63 -8.05 -5.84
CA PHE A 61 -4.58 -7.32 -6.66
C PHE A 61 -4.26 -7.49 -8.16
N GLN A 62 -3.01 -7.26 -8.55
CA GLN A 62 -2.56 -7.40 -9.93
C GLN A 62 -2.65 -8.85 -10.42
N ALA A 63 -2.34 -9.83 -9.56
CA ALA A 63 -2.43 -11.25 -9.89
C ALA A 63 -3.89 -11.67 -10.16
N ALA A 64 -4.81 -11.32 -9.27
CA ALA A 64 -6.23 -11.64 -9.43
C ALA A 64 -6.81 -11.03 -10.71
N LEU A 65 -6.48 -9.77 -10.99
CA LEU A 65 -6.92 -9.07 -12.18
C LEU A 65 -6.32 -9.65 -13.48
N SER A 66 -5.04 -10.04 -13.45
CA SER A 66 -4.35 -10.62 -14.61
C SER A 66 -4.81 -12.04 -14.97
N GLU A 67 -5.47 -12.74 -14.03
CA GLU A 67 -6.07 -14.05 -14.25
C GLU A 67 -7.45 -13.97 -14.92
N MET A 68 -8.15 -12.83 -14.86
CA MET A 68 -9.49 -12.69 -15.44
C MET A 68 -9.53 -13.01 -16.95
N PRO A 69 -8.61 -12.49 -17.79
CA PRO A 69 -8.58 -12.82 -19.21
C PRO A 69 -8.11 -14.26 -19.50
N ARG A 70 -7.58 -15.00 -18.50
CA ARG A 70 -7.14 -16.38 -18.67
C ARG A 70 -8.23 -17.37 -18.30
N ARG A 71 -9.00 -17.06 -17.27
CA ARG A 71 -10.04 -17.93 -16.71
C ARG A 71 -11.44 -17.66 -17.24
N TYR A 72 -11.57 -16.88 -18.30
CA TYR A 72 -12.88 -16.58 -18.88
C TYR A 72 -13.58 -17.82 -19.45
N ALA A 73 -12.80 -18.78 -19.98
CA ALA A 73 -13.31 -20.05 -20.49
C ALA A 73 -13.95 -20.89 -19.36
N ASP A 74 -13.53 -20.68 -18.11
CA ASP A 74 -14.09 -21.35 -16.93
C ASP A 74 -15.46 -20.77 -16.51
N GLY A 75 -15.91 -19.70 -17.17
CA GLY A 75 -17.22 -19.10 -16.98
C GLY A 75 -17.30 -18.03 -15.89
N LYS A 76 -18.52 -17.51 -15.69
CA LYS A 76 -18.81 -16.33 -14.85
C LYS A 76 -18.38 -16.51 -13.39
N GLU A 77 -18.54 -17.71 -12.82
CA GLU A 77 -18.19 -17.97 -11.42
C GLU A 77 -16.69 -17.79 -11.15
N SER A 78 -15.85 -18.22 -12.09
CA SER A 78 -14.39 -18.07 -11.98
C SER A 78 -13.99 -16.60 -11.94
N ILE A 79 -14.58 -15.78 -12.84
CA ILE A 79 -14.38 -14.33 -12.85
C ILE A 79 -14.86 -13.69 -11.55
N GLN A 80 -16.03 -14.09 -11.03
CA GLN A 80 -16.56 -13.53 -9.79
C GLN A 80 -15.64 -13.80 -8.59
N ARG A 81 -15.03 -15.00 -8.51
CA ARG A 81 -14.04 -15.30 -7.47
C ARG A 81 -12.81 -14.40 -7.57
N LEU A 82 -12.32 -14.14 -8.79
CA LEU A 82 -11.21 -13.23 -9.02
C LEU A 82 -11.55 -11.78 -8.66
N VAL A 83 -12.78 -11.32 -8.92
CA VAL A 83 -13.26 -10.00 -8.49
C VAL A 83 -13.24 -9.89 -6.96
N ILE A 84 -13.72 -10.92 -6.25
CA ILE A 84 -13.71 -10.93 -4.78
C ILE A 84 -12.27 -10.88 -4.23
N GLN A 85 -11.34 -11.62 -4.85
CA GLN A 85 -9.93 -11.59 -4.47
C GLN A 85 -9.28 -10.22 -4.71
N ALA A 86 -9.56 -9.61 -5.87
CA ALA A 86 -9.09 -8.27 -6.19
C ALA A 86 -9.69 -7.22 -5.25
N ASP A 87 -10.98 -7.31 -4.93
CA ASP A 87 -11.64 -6.41 -3.97
C ASP A 87 -11.02 -6.52 -2.56
N ALA A 88 -10.82 -7.74 -2.06
CA ALA A 88 -10.16 -7.98 -0.79
C ALA A 88 -8.71 -7.43 -0.76
N ALA A 89 -7.99 -7.52 -1.87
CA ALA A 89 -6.67 -6.91 -2.02
C ALA A 89 -6.73 -5.38 -2.04
N SER A 90 -7.71 -4.80 -2.75
CA SER A 90 -7.96 -3.35 -2.75
C SER A 90 -8.26 -2.81 -1.37
N ASN A 91 -9.10 -3.50 -0.60
CA ASN A 91 -9.43 -3.11 0.77
C ASN A 91 -8.19 -3.08 1.68
N ARG A 92 -7.27 -4.06 1.53
CA ARG A 92 -5.99 -4.06 2.25
C ARG A 92 -5.10 -2.87 1.85
N ILE A 93 -5.07 -2.50 0.57
CA ILE A 93 -4.34 -1.31 0.09
C ILE A 93 -4.91 -0.05 0.75
N THR A 94 -6.24 0.10 0.74
CA THR A 94 -6.95 1.26 1.31
C THR A 94 -6.70 1.43 2.81
N MET A 95 -6.55 0.33 3.56
CA MET A 95 -6.28 0.39 5.01
C MET A 95 -4.89 0.96 5.34
N ASP A 96 -3.91 0.83 4.45
CA ASP A 96 -2.52 1.21 4.70
C ASP A 96 -2.04 2.40 3.83
N ILE A 97 -2.91 2.95 2.97
CA ILE A 97 -2.65 4.13 2.14
C ILE A 97 -3.19 5.41 2.81
N ASP A 98 -2.36 6.44 2.88
CA ASP A 98 -2.77 7.79 3.34
C ASP A 98 -3.40 8.66 2.22
N ASP A 99 -3.40 8.17 0.97
CA ASP A 99 -3.90 8.85 -0.24
C ASP A 99 -5.34 8.41 -0.55
N PHE A 100 -6.30 9.04 0.13
CA PHE A 100 -7.73 8.69 0.02
C PHE A 100 -8.27 8.73 -1.42
N PRO A 101 -8.00 9.78 -2.24
CA PRO A 101 -8.47 9.80 -3.63
C PRO A 101 -8.00 8.61 -4.46
N LEU A 102 -6.76 8.14 -4.24
CA LEU A 102 -6.26 6.96 -4.92
C LEU A 102 -6.92 5.69 -4.41
N ALA A 103 -7.07 5.56 -3.09
CA ALA A 103 -7.70 4.40 -2.48
C ALA A 103 -9.16 4.23 -2.95
N GLU A 104 -9.91 5.33 -2.99
CA GLU A 104 -11.26 5.38 -3.57
C GLU A 104 -11.24 4.90 -5.02
N GLU A 105 -10.35 5.46 -5.85
CA GLU A 105 -10.29 5.08 -7.25
C GLU A 105 -9.95 3.59 -7.41
N LEU A 106 -8.94 3.06 -6.72
CA LEU A 106 -8.54 1.65 -6.78
C LEU A 106 -9.67 0.69 -6.40
N SER A 107 -10.54 1.06 -5.46
CA SER A 107 -11.67 0.22 -5.03
C SER A 107 -12.73 -0.01 -6.12
N LEU A 108 -12.78 0.85 -7.15
CA LEU A 108 -13.75 0.74 -8.23
C LEU A 108 -13.30 -0.23 -9.33
N TRP A 109 -11.99 -0.41 -9.50
CA TRP A 109 -11.41 -1.18 -10.60
C TRP A 109 -11.78 -2.67 -10.63
N PRO A 110 -11.80 -3.41 -9.50
CA PRO A 110 -12.21 -4.82 -9.50
C PRO A 110 -13.57 -5.06 -10.11
N LEU A 111 -14.55 -4.22 -9.75
CA LEU A 111 -15.91 -4.33 -10.24
C LEU A 111 -15.99 -4.01 -11.74
N ASP A 112 -15.41 -2.88 -12.15
CA ASP A 112 -15.44 -2.44 -13.55
C ASP A 112 -14.78 -3.49 -14.46
N LEU A 113 -13.58 -3.95 -14.12
CA LEU A 113 -12.86 -4.98 -14.88
C LEU A 113 -13.58 -6.33 -14.86
N GLY A 114 -14.19 -6.69 -13.73
CA GLY A 114 -15.01 -7.89 -13.60
C GLY A 114 -16.22 -7.89 -14.52
N VAL A 115 -16.94 -6.77 -14.59
CA VAL A 115 -18.09 -6.60 -15.50
C VAL A 115 -17.64 -6.74 -16.95
N LEU A 116 -16.52 -6.13 -17.33
CA LEU A 116 -15.95 -6.26 -18.67
C LEU A 116 -15.58 -7.70 -19.01
N ALA A 117 -14.90 -8.40 -18.11
CA ALA A 117 -14.53 -9.80 -18.30
C ALA A 117 -15.76 -10.71 -18.48
N VAL A 118 -16.82 -10.51 -17.69
CA VAL A 118 -18.07 -11.25 -17.84
C VAL A 118 -18.76 -10.95 -19.18
N ARG A 119 -18.80 -9.67 -19.60
CA ARG A 119 -19.39 -9.28 -20.88
C ARG A 119 -18.61 -9.87 -22.07
N ALA A 120 -17.29 -9.80 -22.03
CA ALA A 120 -16.42 -10.39 -23.05
C ALA A 120 -16.61 -11.92 -23.15
N GLY A 121 -16.76 -12.59 -22.00
CA GLY A 121 -17.08 -14.02 -21.94
C GLY A 121 -18.44 -14.36 -22.56
N ARG A 122 -19.47 -13.53 -22.33
CA ARG A 122 -20.79 -13.71 -22.96
C ARG A 122 -20.76 -13.52 -24.47
N LEU A 123 -20.10 -12.46 -24.95
CA LEU A 123 -19.93 -12.26 -26.40
C LEU A 123 -19.23 -13.46 -27.05
N HIS A 124 -18.26 -14.06 -26.35
CA HIS A 124 -17.60 -15.27 -26.84
C HIS A 124 -18.57 -16.46 -26.93
N SER A 125 -19.34 -16.72 -25.87
CA SER A 125 -20.31 -17.82 -25.84
C SER A 125 -21.42 -17.68 -26.88
N ASP A 126 -21.80 -16.44 -27.19
CA ASP A 126 -22.87 -16.12 -28.13
C ASP A 126 -22.40 -16.15 -29.60
N GLY A 127 -21.13 -16.52 -29.85
CA GLY A 127 -20.55 -16.62 -31.19
C GLY A 127 -19.99 -15.30 -31.75
N HIS A 128 -19.99 -14.22 -30.98
CA HIS A 128 -19.42 -12.93 -31.36
C HIS A 128 -17.92 -12.86 -31.04
N ALA A 129 -17.13 -13.76 -31.64
CA ALA A 129 -15.70 -13.91 -31.34
C ALA A 129 -14.89 -12.63 -31.58
N GLU A 130 -15.15 -11.89 -32.67
CA GLU A 130 -14.45 -10.64 -32.98
C GLU A 130 -14.69 -9.56 -31.92
N ARG A 131 -15.95 -9.27 -31.59
CA ARG A 131 -16.32 -8.31 -30.53
C ARG A 131 -15.78 -8.73 -29.17
N SER A 132 -15.81 -10.03 -28.87
CA SER A 132 -15.21 -10.57 -27.65
C SER A 132 -13.71 -10.25 -27.59
N HIS A 133 -12.97 -10.48 -28.68
CA HIS A 133 -11.55 -10.17 -28.76
C HIS A 133 -11.26 -8.68 -28.58
N GLU A 134 -12.09 -7.79 -29.12
CA GLU A 134 -11.98 -6.34 -28.91
C GLU A 134 -12.13 -5.97 -27.43
N VAL A 135 -13.18 -6.47 -26.77
CA VAL A 135 -13.38 -6.22 -25.33
C VAL A 135 -12.25 -6.81 -24.49
N TRP A 136 -11.71 -7.97 -24.86
CA TRP A 136 -10.52 -8.52 -24.20
C TRP A 136 -9.27 -7.67 -24.39
N ALA A 137 -9.08 -7.10 -25.58
CA ALA A 137 -7.97 -6.18 -25.84
C ALA A 137 -8.10 -4.91 -24.99
N LEU A 138 -9.31 -4.36 -24.86
CA LEU A 138 -9.61 -3.24 -23.95
C LEU A 138 -9.30 -3.60 -22.50
N LEU A 139 -9.73 -4.77 -22.04
CA LEU A 139 -9.44 -5.26 -20.68
C LEU A 139 -7.93 -5.37 -20.43
N ARG A 140 -7.17 -5.98 -21.34
CA ARG A 140 -5.70 -6.10 -21.21
C ARG A 140 -5.02 -4.74 -21.19
N ARG A 141 -5.47 -3.80 -22.03
CA ARG A 141 -4.94 -2.42 -22.04
C ARG A 141 -5.21 -1.72 -20.71
N ALA A 142 -6.44 -1.83 -20.20
CA ALA A 142 -6.83 -1.27 -18.91
C ALA A 142 -5.98 -1.83 -17.76
N LEU A 143 -5.80 -3.15 -17.74
CA LEU A 143 -4.92 -3.85 -16.79
C LEU A 143 -3.48 -3.36 -16.88
N GLY A 144 -2.93 -3.26 -18.10
CA GLY A 144 -1.58 -2.77 -18.33
C GLY A 144 -1.38 -1.36 -17.77
N THR A 145 -2.33 -0.45 -18.02
CA THR A 145 -2.29 0.91 -17.48
C THR A 145 -2.41 0.92 -15.96
N LEU A 146 -3.34 0.17 -15.39
CA LEU A 146 -3.52 0.08 -13.93
C LEU A 146 -2.28 -0.49 -13.23
N ILE A 147 -1.70 -1.57 -13.76
CA ILE A 147 -0.46 -2.18 -13.25
C ILE A 147 0.69 -1.19 -13.37
N GLY A 148 0.88 -0.58 -14.55
CA GLY A 148 1.92 0.40 -14.80
C GLY A 148 1.85 1.57 -13.82
N THR A 149 0.66 2.14 -13.65
CA THR A 149 0.42 3.19 -12.66
C THR A 149 0.68 2.66 -11.26
N THR A 150 -0.02 1.66 -10.75
CA THR A 150 0.20 1.19 -9.36
C THR A 150 1.66 0.81 -9.03
N GLN A 151 2.42 0.26 -9.98
CA GLN A 151 3.86 0.01 -9.80
C GLN A 151 4.71 1.27 -9.70
N GLN A 152 4.47 2.27 -10.56
CA GLN A 152 5.17 3.54 -10.45
C GLN A 152 4.77 4.27 -9.15
N TRP A 153 3.55 4.07 -8.65
CA TRP A 153 3.01 4.76 -7.47
C TRP A 153 3.80 4.37 -6.24
N ALA A 154 4.02 3.06 -6.11
CA ALA A 154 4.79 2.49 -5.02
C ALA A 154 6.24 3.00 -4.97
N LYS A 155 6.81 3.38 -6.14
CA LYS A 155 8.19 3.88 -6.27
C LYS A 155 8.31 5.40 -6.11
N THR A 156 7.23 6.15 -6.35
CA THR A 156 7.24 7.61 -6.34
C THR A 156 7.11 8.13 -4.91
N PRO A 157 7.73 9.25 -4.47
CA PRO A 157 7.49 9.81 -3.13
C PRO A 157 6.08 10.41 -2.99
N ALA A 158 5.45 10.29 -1.81
CA ALA A 158 4.07 10.74 -1.55
C ALA A 158 3.73 12.16 -2.05
N LYS A 159 4.64 13.13 -1.88
CA LYS A 159 4.49 14.52 -2.35
C LYS A 159 4.24 14.68 -3.86
N ARG A 160 4.60 13.67 -4.66
CA ARG A 160 4.48 13.67 -6.13
C ARG A 160 3.33 12.80 -6.64
N ARG A 161 2.53 12.19 -5.75
CA ARG A 161 1.48 11.21 -6.13
C ARG A 161 0.09 11.82 -6.34
N THR A 162 -0.07 13.14 -6.15
CA THR A 162 -1.38 13.82 -6.12
C THR A 162 -2.18 13.77 -7.41
N HIS A 163 -1.56 13.52 -8.57
CA HIS A 163 -2.24 13.45 -9.87
C HIS A 163 -2.77 12.04 -10.21
N TRP A 164 -2.45 11.03 -9.42
CA TRP A 164 -2.54 9.63 -9.86
C TRP A 164 -3.95 9.10 -9.83
N ALA A 165 -4.71 9.51 -8.80
CA ALA A 165 -6.15 9.26 -8.75
C ALA A 165 -6.86 9.85 -9.97
N LYS A 166 -6.48 11.07 -10.37
CA LYS A 166 -7.03 11.74 -11.56
C LYS A 166 -6.69 10.98 -12.84
N ASP A 167 -5.45 10.54 -12.99
CA ASP A 167 -5.00 9.81 -14.17
C ASP A 167 -5.68 8.44 -14.28
N LEU A 168 -5.75 7.69 -13.18
CA LEU A 168 -6.49 6.42 -13.13
C LEU A 168 -7.97 6.61 -13.45
N ARG A 169 -8.60 7.65 -12.90
CA ARG A 169 -9.98 7.99 -13.20
C ARG A 169 -10.18 8.30 -14.68
N ALA A 170 -9.31 9.09 -15.28
CA ALA A 170 -9.38 9.42 -16.70
C ALA A 170 -9.28 8.15 -17.57
N VAL A 171 -8.40 7.22 -17.21
CA VAL A 171 -8.27 5.93 -17.89
C VAL A 171 -9.53 5.09 -17.72
N ARG A 172 -10.09 5.01 -16.51
CA ARG A 172 -11.30 4.23 -16.23
C ARG A 172 -12.51 4.76 -16.98
N THR A 173 -12.72 6.09 -16.97
CA THR A 173 -13.79 6.73 -17.74
C THR A 173 -13.62 6.48 -19.23
N LYS A 174 -12.41 6.67 -19.77
CA LYS A 174 -12.13 6.40 -21.18
C LYS A 174 -12.39 4.95 -21.56
N LEU A 175 -12.00 4.00 -20.70
CA LEU A 175 -12.26 2.57 -20.90
C LEU A 175 -13.77 2.30 -20.94
N LYS A 176 -14.53 2.92 -20.03
CA LYS A 176 -15.98 2.79 -20.00
C LYS A 176 -16.61 3.30 -21.30
N ASP A 177 -16.17 4.46 -21.79
CA ASP A 177 -16.66 5.03 -23.05
C ASP A 177 -16.31 4.12 -24.25
N GLU A 178 -15.07 3.61 -24.31
CA GLU A 178 -14.64 2.66 -25.35
C GLU A 178 -15.47 1.37 -25.32
N VAL A 179 -15.76 0.84 -24.12
CA VAL A 179 -16.57 -0.36 -23.95
C VAL A 179 -18.02 -0.11 -24.37
N ASP A 180 -18.62 0.99 -23.92
CA ASP A 180 -20.00 1.31 -24.24
C ASP A 180 -20.16 1.50 -25.76
N ALA A 181 -19.14 2.05 -26.44
CA ALA A 181 -19.09 2.12 -27.90
C ALA A 181 -18.94 0.76 -28.59
N THR A 182 -18.16 -0.17 -28.05
CA THR A 182 -18.01 -1.55 -28.60
C THR A 182 -19.29 -2.38 -28.41
N LEU A 183 -20.11 -2.05 -27.41
CA LEU A 183 -21.32 -2.80 -27.06
C LEU A 183 -22.63 -2.22 -27.63
N ALA A 184 -22.60 -0.99 -28.16
CA ALA A 184 -23.71 -0.38 -28.88
C ALA A 184 -23.96 -1.04 -30.24
#